data_AF-A0A8I0H976-F1
#
_entry.id   AF-A0A8I0H976-F1
#
_cell.length_a   1.000
_cell.length_b   1.000
_cell.length_c   1.000
_cell.angle_alpha   90.00
_cell.angle_beta   90.00
_cell.angle_gamma   90.00
#
_symmetry.space_group_name_H-M   'P 1'
#
loop_
_entity.id
_entity.type
_entity.pdbx_description
1 polymer ?
#
loop_
_entity_poly.entity_id
_entity_poly.type
_entity_poly.pdbx_seq_one_letter_code
_entity_poly.pdbx_strand_id
1 'polypeptide(L)'
;GDDIIAALRWVRDNIAAFGGDPGNVTVFGQSGGGAKVTTLLQTPAADGLFHKGIVMSGVLGRLADCTGSGRDCAEALMAELGAADI
;
A
#
# COMPACT_ATOMS: atom_id res chain seq x y z
N GLY A 1 -1.66 -4.94 2.29
CA GLY A 1 -0.28 -4.48 2.05
C GLY A 1 0.45 -5.43 1.13
N ASP A 2 0.25 -6.72 1.39
CA ASP A 2 0.89 -7.85 0.73
C ASP A 2 0.81 -7.81 -0.81
N ASP A 3 -0.32 -7.37 -1.37
CA ASP A 3 -0.47 -7.27 -2.84
C ASP A 3 0.52 -6.30 -3.48
N ILE A 4 0.74 -5.13 -2.86
CA ILE A 4 1.66 -4.12 -3.42
C ILE A 4 3.10 -4.58 -3.25
N ILE A 5 3.42 -5.25 -2.13
CA ILE A 5 4.73 -5.87 -1.95
C ILE A 5 4.96 -6.97 -2.99
N ALA A 6 3.97 -7.82 -3.24
CA ALA A 6 4.04 -8.86 -4.26
C ALA A 6 4.27 -8.27 -5.66
N ALA A 7 3.55 -7.20 -6.00
CA ALA A 7 3.74 -6.48 -7.25
C ALA A 7 5.17 -5.89 -7.36
N LEU A 8 5.69 -5.27 -6.30
CA LEU A 8 7.05 -4.73 -6.29
C LEU A 8 8.13 -5.83 -6.40
N ARG A 9 7.91 -6.99 -5.79
CA ARG A 9 8.79 -8.17 -5.98
C ARG A 9 8.76 -8.64 -7.42
N TRP A 10 7.57 -8.70 -8.03
CA TRP A 10 7.44 -9.05 -9.45
C TRP A 10 8.20 -8.05 -10.33
N VAL A 11 8.06 -6.74 -10.08
CA VAL A 11 8.82 -5.71 -10.82
C VAL A 11 10.32 -5.94 -10.66
N ARG A 12 10.84 -6.08 -9.43
CA ARG A 12 12.27 -6.35 -9.18
C ARG A 12 12.78 -7.57 -9.96
N ASP A 13 12.00 -8.65 -9.98
CA ASP A 13 12.43 -9.93 -10.55
C ASP A 13 12.31 -9.97 -12.08
N ASN A 14 11.46 -9.12 -12.68
CA ASN A 14 11.09 -9.25 -14.10
C ASN A 14 11.42 -8.02 -14.95
N ILE A 15 11.55 -6.82 -14.38
CA ILE A 15 11.59 -5.59 -15.18
C ILE A 15 12.83 -5.48 -16.10
N ALA A 16 13.93 -6.16 -15.76
CA ALA A 16 15.11 -6.24 -16.61
C ALA A 16 14.83 -6.87 -17.98
N ALA A 17 13.91 -7.84 -18.05
CA ALA A 17 13.49 -8.45 -19.32
C ALA A 17 12.74 -7.48 -20.25
N PHE A 18 12.21 -6.38 -19.68
CA PHE A 18 11.53 -5.30 -20.40
C PHE A 18 12.45 -4.09 -20.67
N GLY A 19 13.75 -4.21 -20.37
CA GLY A 19 14.72 -3.13 -20.52
C GLY A 19 14.70 -2.09 -19.40
N GLY A 20 14.00 -2.36 -18.30
CA GLY A 20 14.04 -1.50 -17.11
C GLY A 20 15.18 -1.87 -16.15
N ASP A 21 15.45 -0.98 -15.19
CA ASP A 21 16.47 -1.16 -14.17
C ASP A 21 15.81 -1.49 -12.81
N PRO A 22 15.95 -2.72 -12.28
CA PRO A 22 15.40 -3.08 -10.98
C PRO A 22 16.05 -2.28 -9.83
N GLY A 23 17.27 -1.75 -10.01
CA GLY A 23 17.95 -0.85 -9.07
C GLY A 23 17.50 0.61 -9.14
N ASN A 24 16.49 0.93 -9.97
CA ASN A 24 16.04 2.31 -10.21
C ASN A 24 14.52 2.44 -10.34
N VAL A 25 13.77 1.74 -9.48
CA VAL A 25 12.30 1.76 -9.47
C VAL A 25 11.74 3.00 -8.75
N THR A 26 10.74 3.66 -9.33
CA THR A 26 9.97 4.75 -8.71
C THR A 26 8.52 4.34 -8.51
N VAL A 27 7.99 4.47 -7.29
CA VAL A 27 6.57 4.29 -7.00
C VAL A 27 5.89 5.66 -6.90
N PHE A 28 4.68 5.80 -7.43
CA PHE A 28 3.90 7.04 -7.35
C PHE A 28 2.43 6.74 -7.10
N GLY A 29 1.71 7.67 -6.48
CA GLY A 29 0.29 7.49 -6.23
C GLY A 29 -0.44 8.76 -5.78
N GLN A 30 -1.73 8.84 -6.11
CA GLN A 30 -2.64 9.95 -5.79
C GLN A 30 -3.69 9.56 -4.75
N SER A 31 -4.08 10.49 -3.87
CA SER A 31 -5.11 10.26 -2.83
C SER A 31 -4.77 9.02 -1.98
N GLY A 32 -5.66 8.02 -1.94
CA GLY A 32 -5.39 6.75 -1.28
C GLY A 32 -4.18 5.99 -1.84
N GLY A 33 -3.73 6.28 -3.07
CA GLY A 33 -2.46 5.82 -3.62
C GLY A 33 -1.26 6.55 -3.02
N GLY A 34 -1.35 7.86 -2.81
CA GLY A 34 -0.33 8.63 -2.10
C GLY A 34 -0.18 8.16 -0.65
N ALA A 35 -1.29 7.77 -0.02
CA ALA A 35 -1.28 7.17 1.31
C ALA A 35 -0.49 5.85 1.27
N LYS A 36 -0.77 4.97 0.30
CA LYS A 36 -0.01 3.72 0.13
C LYS A 36 1.49 3.97 -0.10
N VAL A 37 1.87 4.97 -0.90
CA VAL A 37 3.30 5.34 -1.06
C VAL A 37 3.91 5.76 0.28
N THR A 38 3.19 6.54 1.08
CA THR A 38 3.64 6.93 2.42
C THR A 38 3.78 5.71 3.35
N THR A 39 2.82 4.77 3.31
CA THR A 39 2.90 3.50 4.06
C THR A 39 4.10 2.65 3.64
N LEU A 40 4.37 2.55 2.34
CA LEU A 40 5.49 1.77 1.81
C LEU A 40 6.85 2.30 2.31
N LEU A 41 7.00 3.63 2.40
CA LEU A 41 8.20 4.28 2.96
C LEU A 41 8.44 3.91 4.43
N GLN A 42 7.45 3.34 5.12
CA GLN A 42 7.52 2.92 6.53
C GLN A 42 7.37 1.39 6.69
N THR A 43 7.39 0.62 5.61
CA THR A 43 7.17 -0.84 5.63
C THR A 43 8.48 -1.57 5.38
N PRO A 44 9.07 -2.26 6.40
CA PRO A 44 10.36 -2.95 6.23
C PRO A 44 10.36 -4.02 5.13
N ALA A 45 9.21 -4.68 4.90
CA ALA A 45 9.08 -5.67 3.83
C ALA A 45 9.19 -5.08 2.41
N ALA A 46 9.16 -3.76 2.27
CA ALA A 46 9.31 -3.01 1.03
C ALA A 46 10.75 -2.54 0.76
N ASP A 47 11.66 -2.69 1.74
CA ASP A 47 13.04 -2.21 1.64
C ASP A 47 13.76 -2.83 0.43
N GLY A 48 14.40 -1.96 -0.36
CA GLY A 48 15.13 -2.35 -1.58
C GLY A 48 14.24 -2.75 -2.76
N LEU A 49 12.90 -2.72 -2.64
CA LEU A 49 12.00 -3.02 -3.76
C LEU A 49 11.66 -1.78 -4.62
N PHE A 50 11.87 -0.58 -4.09
CA PHE A 50 11.76 0.69 -4.81
C PHE A 50 12.78 1.70 -4.26
N HIS A 51 13.09 2.72 -5.06
CA HIS A 51 14.21 3.63 -4.80
C HIS A 51 13.76 5.10 -4.68
N LYS A 52 12.59 5.43 -5.22
CA LYS A 52 11.98 6.77 -5.19
C LYS A 52 10.48 6.67 -4.99
N GLY A 53 9.90 7.64 -4.29
CA GLY A 53 8.46 7.74 -4.04
C GLY A 53 7.93 9.12 -4.42
N ILE A 54 6.77 9.18 -5.09
CA ILE A 54 6.03 10.42 -5.35
C ILE A 54 4.66 10.34 -4.69
N VAL A 55 4.40 11.22 -3.73
CA VAL A 55 3.13 11.30 -2.99
C VAL A 55 2.31 12.46 -3.54
N MET A 56 1.13 12.17 -4.09
CA MET A 56 0.23 13.18 -4.66
C MET A 56 -1.04 13.29 -3.82
N SER A 57 -1.20 14.38 -3.06
CA SER A 57 -2.42 14.68 -2.27
C SER A 57 -2.91 13.51 -1.39
N GLY A 58 -2.00 12.81 -0.71
CA GLY A 58 -2.31 11.61 0.07
C GLY A 58 -1.30 11.33 1.18
N VAL A 59 -0.76 12.35 1.85
CA VAL A 59 0.24 12.15 2.91
C VAL A 59 -0.45 11.55 4.15
N LEU A 60 -0.01 10.36 4.57
CA LEU A 60 -0.40 9.78 5.86
C LEU A 60 0.27 10.55 7.00
N GLY A 61 -0.45 11.57 7.48
CA GLY A 61 -0.15 12.35 8.67
C GLY A 61 -1.41 12.49 9.52
N ARG A 62 -1.74 13.71 9.97
CA ARG A 62 -2.93 14.02 10.81
C ARG A 62 -4.30 13.64 10.22
N LEU A 63 -4.38 13.18 8.96
CA LEU A 63 -5.63 12.95 8.23
C LEU A 63 -6.14 11.52 8.29
N ALA A 64 -5.36 10.58 8.82
CA ALA A 64 -5.81 9.21 9.05
C ALA A 64 -5.28 8.76 10.40
N ASP A 65 -6.10 9.05 11.42
CA ASP A 65 -6.10 8.29 12.66
C ASP A 65 -6.42 6.83 12.28
N CYS A 66 -5.38 6.01 12.21
CA CYS A 66 -5.51 4.54 12.18
C CYS A 66 -5.33 3.95 13.59
N THR A 67 -5.42 4.78 14.63
CA THR A 67 -5.35 4.36 16.02
C THR A 67 -6.70 3.79 16.42
N GLY A 68 -6.83 2.48 16.33
CA GLY A 68 -8.07 1.78 16.62
C GLY A 68 -8.14 0.42 15.94
N SER A 69 -9.17 -0.32 16.29
CA SER A 69 -9.49 -1.58 15.64
C SER A 69 -10.48 -1.32 14.50
N GLY A 70 -10.24 -1.87 13.31
CA GLY A 70 -11.24 -1.87 12.24
C GLY A 70 -12.46 -2.77 12.53
N ARG A 71 -12.48 -3.44 13.69
CA ARG A 71 -13.50 -4.39 14.11
C ARG A 71 -14.89 -3.80 14.12
N ASP A 72 -15.09 -2.62 14.70
CA ASP A 72 -16.43 -2.03 14.81
C ASP A 72 -17.03 -1.73 13.43
N CYS A 73 -16.22 -1.24 12.49
CA CYS A 73 -16.63 -1.06 11.10
C CYS A 73 -16.94 -2.41 10.42
N ALA A 74 -16.14 -3.45 10.68
CA ALA A 74 -16.37 -4.77 10.13
C ALA A 74 -17.64 -5.42 10.69
N GLU A 75 -17.88 -5.33 11.99
CA GLU A 75 -19.08 -5.84 12.66
C GLU A 75 -20.34 -5.10 12.19
N ALA A 76 -20.29 -3.77 12.08
CA ALA A 76 -21.39 -2.98 11.52
C ALA A 76 -21.70 -3.37 10.08
N LEU A 77 -20.67 -3.59 9.25
CA LEU A 77 -20.86 -4.06 7.87
C LEU A 77 -21.47 -5.46 7.82
N MET A 78 -21.02 -6.38 8.66
CA MET A 78 -21.57 -7.74 8.73
C MET A 78 -23.03 -7.76 9.17
N ALA A 79 -23.40 -6.92 10.15
CA ALA A 79 -24.79 -6.75 10.57
C ALA A 79 -25.68 -6.22 9.45
N GLU A 80 -25.24 -5.18 8.74
CA GLU A 80 -25.98 -4.59 7.60
C GLU A 80 -26.18 -5.59 6.46
N LEU A 81 -25.18 -6.44 6.20
CA LEU A 81 -25.25 -7.47 5.16
C LEU A 81 -25.99 -8.74 5.58
N GLY A 82 -26.50 -8.83 6.82
CA GLY A 82 -27.16 -10.03 7.35
C GLY A 82 -26.20 -11.21 7.55
N ALA A 83 -24.91 -10.93 7.71
CA ALA A 83 -23.81 -11.88 7.82
C ALA A 83 -23.28 -11.99 9.26
N ALA A 84 -24.02 -11.51 10.26
CA ALA A 84 -23.57 -11.47 11.65
C ALA A 84 -23.39 -12.85 12.30
N ASP A 85 -24.03 -13.89 11.75
CA ASP A 85 -24.10 -15.24 12.33
C ASP A 85 -23.34 -16.33 11.57
N ILE A 86 -22.52 -15.97 10.57
CA ILE A 86 -21.67 -16.92 9.80
C ILE A 86 -20.26 -17.06 10.36
#